data_AF-A0A7Z9R255-F1
#
_entry.id   AF-A0A7Z9R255-F1
#
_cell.length_a   1.000
_cell.length_b   1.000
_cell.length_c   1.000
_cell.angle_alpha   90.00
_cell.angle_beta   90.00
_cell.angle_gamma   90.00
#
_symmetry.space_group_name_H-M   'P 1'
#
loop_
_entity.id
_entity.type
_entity.pdbx_description
1 polymer ?
#
loop_
_entity_poly.entity_id
_entity_poly.type
_entity_poly.pdbx_seq_one_letter_code
_entity_poly.pdbx_strand_id
1 'polypeptide(L)'
;MTPYRQVLLDNGGKNILMTFKLRHKNDSLLKLQNVLKESIKKLKDDNIWKNILFPSKYRLYVKTEFEISWSQENGFHPHCHLQIGTTNPMETEEIKSLIAPVWKRIVTDVSPNKYFIPNLTNGVDVRESLSGKHSEDKDPYRIDDMKELINKSSHEMKEKFNKLNTDTTRRFNGSYSHLEMQSNLGDIFIPILKEIYQKTIKSFRRLFLNINSHHPLFSKLPPK
;
A
#
# COMPACT_ATOMS: atom_id res chain seq x y z
N MET A 1 16.75 -18.69 3.87
CA MET A 1 16.05 -18.77 2.56
C MET A 1 16.53 -17.63 1.69
N THR A 2 16.89 -17.90 0.44
CA THR A 2 17.23 -16.87 -0.55
C THR A 2 15.98 -16.07 -0.91
N PRO A 3 15.94 -14.74 -0.68
CA PRO A 3 14.77 -13.92 -1.01
C PRO A 3 14.43 -14.03 -2.51
N TYR A 4 13.14 -13.96 -2.89
CA TYR A 4 12.72 -14.01 -4.31
C TYR A 4 13.43 -12.98 -5.18
N ARG A 5 13.77 -11.83 -4.60
CA ARG A 5 14.60 -10.79 -5.21
C ARG A 5 16.00 -11.28 -5.56
N GLN A 6 16.66 -12.00 -4.66
CA GLN A 6 18.02 -12.46 -4.90
C GLN A 6 18.03 -13.48 -6.05
N VAL A 7 17.07 -14.42 -6.06
CA VAL A 7 16.87 -15.35 -7.19
C VAL A 7 16.65 -14.59 -8.51
N LEU A 8 15.91 -13.50 -8.48
CA LEU A 8 15.70 -12.66 -9.67
C LEU A 8 17.01 -12.01 -10.17
N LEU A 9 17.76 -11.37 -9.27
CA LEU A 9 19.02 -10.69 -9.58
C LEU A 9 20.09 -11.68 -10.08
N ASP A 10 20.20 -12.85 -9.44
CA ASP A 10 21.13 -13.90 -9.82
C ASP A 10 20.85 -14.48 -11.22
N ASN A 11 19.68 -14.21 -11.78
CA ASN A 11 19.26 -14.66 -13.10
C ASN A 11 19.07 -13.49 -14.09
N GLY A 12 19.77 -12.36 -13.87
CA GLY A 12 19.78 -11.21 -14.78
C GLY A 12 18.47 -10.43 -14.83
N GLY A 13 17.57 -10.66 -13.86
CA GLY A 13 16.37 -9.86 -13.68
C GLY A 13 16.63 -8.60 -12.85
N LYS A 14 15.62 -7.72 -12.80
CA LYS A 14 15.66 -6.46 -12.07
C LYS A 14 14.36 -6.19 -11.32
N ASN A 15 14.47 -5.34 -10.30
CA ASN A 15 13.31 -4.84 -9.57
C ASN A 15 12.97 -3.42 -10.03
N ILE A 16 11.72 -3.19 -10.36
CA ILE A 16 11.23 -1.88 -10.77
C ILE A 16 10.27 -1.37 -9.70
N LEU A 17 10.53 -0.19 -9.15
CA LEU A 17 9.57 0.55 -8.37
C LEU A 17 8.84 1.53 -9.29
N MET A 18 7.51 1.45 -9.29
CA MET A 18 6.66 2.46 -9.89
C MET A 18 5.82 3.14 -8.83
N THR A 19 5.85 4.47 -8.79
CA THR A 19 5.06 5.28 -7.86
C THR A 19 3.98 6.04 -8.62
N PHE A 20 2.72 5.75 -8.30
CA PHE A 20 1.56 6.34 -8.93
C PHE A 20 0.92 7.39 -8.02
N LYS A 21 0.69 8.58 -8.58
CA LYS A 21 0.14 9.73 -7.87
C LYS A 21 -1.10 10.25 -8.59
N LEU A 22 -2.04 10.79 -7.81
CA LEU A 22 -3.15 11.59 -8.30
C LEU A 22 -2.81 13.07 -8.09
N ARG A 23 -3.34 13.94 -8.94
CA ARG A 23 -3.37 15.38 -8.63
C ARG A 23 -4.58 15.63 -7.71
N HIS A 24 -4.51 16.57 -6.78
CA HIS A 24 -5.67 16.94 -5.95
C HIS A 24 -5.40 18.25 -5.22
N LYS A 25 -6.44 18.84 -4.63
CA LYS A 25 -6.30 20.00 -3.74
C LYS A 25 -7.30 19.89 -2.60
N ASN A 26 -6.82 19.51 -1.41
CA ASN A 26 -7.64 19.33 -0.20
C ASN A 26 -8.93 18.54 -0.41
N ASP A 27 -8.83 17.41 -1.14
CA ASP A 27 -9.93 16.49 -1.35
C ASP A 27 -10.05 15.46 -0.21
N SER A 28 -11.23 14.81 -0.11
CA SER A 28 -11.45 13.73 0.85
C SER A 28 -10.49 12.55 0.62
N LEU A 29 -9.79 12.14 1.68
CA LEU A 29 -8.90 10.96 1.67
C LEU A 29 -9.60 9.71 1.13
N LEU A 30 -10.84 9.46 1.56
CA LEU A 30 -11.61 8.28 1.12
C LEU A 30 -11.83 8.29 -0.39
N LYS A 31 -12.15 9.46 -0.95
CA LYS A 31 -12.36 9.63 -2.40
C LYS A 31 -11.06 9.40 -3.17
N LEU A 32 -9.95 9.97 -2.70
CA LEU A 32 -8.63 9.80 -3.32
C LEU A 32 -8.17 8.33 -3.28
N GLN A 33 -8.37 7.64 -2.17
CA GLN A 33 -8.05 6.22 -2.03
C GLN A 33 -8.87 5.34 -2.97
N ASN A 34 -10.18 5.61 -3.11
CA ASN A 34 -11.04 4.83 -3.99
C ASN A 34 -10.63 5.01 -5.47
N VAL A 35 -10.39 6.25 -5.90
CA VAL A 35 -9.92 6.53 -7.26
C VAL A 35 -8.57 5.87 -7.52
N LEU A 36 -7.63 5.96 -6.56
CA LEU A 36 -6.31 5.34 -6.69
C LEU A 36 -6.40 3.81 -6.79
N LYS A 37 -7.18 3.16 -5.92
CA LYS A 37 -7.37 1.70 -5.91
C LYS A 37 -8.00 1.20 -7.21
N GLU A 38 -9.09 1.83 -7.66
CA GLU A 38 -9.76 1.44 -8.91
C GLU A 38 -8.88 1.69 -10.13
N SER A 39 -8.12 2.79 -10.14
CA SER A 39 -7.18 3.08 -11.22
C SER A 39 -6.05 2.05 -11.27
N ILE A 40 -5.49 1.64 -10.14
CA ILE A 40 -4.46 0.59 -10.09
C ILE A 40 -5.00 -0.77 -10.53
N LYS A 41 -6.26 -1.08 -10.20
CA LYS A 41 -6.92 -2.30 -10.68
C LYS A 41 -7.04 -2.29 -12.20
N LYS A 42 -7.61 -1.22 -12.78
CA LYS A 42 -7.71 -1.04 -14.24
C LYS A 42 -6.35 -1.03 -14.92
N LEU A 43 -5.33 -0.44 -14.29
CA LEU A 43 -3.95 -0.41 -14.81
C LEU A 43 -3.39 -1.81 -15.00
N LYS A 44 -3.54 -2.67 -13.99
CA LYS A 44 -3.08 -4.07 -14.07
C LYS A 44 -3.88 -4.88 -15.09
N ASP A 45 -5.08 -4.43 -15.42
CA ASP A 45 -5.93 -5.02 -16.45
C ASP A 45 -5.73 -4.45 -17.86
N ASP A 46 -4.90 -3.43 -17.99
CA ASP A 46 -4.60 -2.81 -19.28
C ASP A 46 -3.73 -3.69 -20.17
N ASN A 47 -3.92 -3.60 -21.48
CA ASN A 47 -3.10 -4.32 -22.46
C ASN A 47 -1.62 -3.92 -22.38
N ILE A 48 -1.34 -2.62 -22.18
CA ILE A 48 0.03 -2.13 -22.06
C ILE A 48 0.72 -2.77 -20.84
N TRP A 49 0.00 -2.91 -19.73
CA TRP A 49 0.52 -3.60 -18.55
C TRP A 49 0.73 -5.09 -18.80
N LYS A 50 -0.32 -5.80 -19.26
CA LYS A 50 -0.32 -7.27 -19.31
C LYS A 50 0.51 -7.86 -20.44
N ASN A 51 0.60 -7.18 -21.58
CA ASN A 51 1.19 -7.79 -22.77
C ASN A 51 2.47 -7.09 -23.24
N ILE A 52 2.68 -5.82 -22.87
CA ILE A 52 3.86 -5.05 -23.29
C ILE A 52 4.87 -4.94 -22.14
N LEU A 53 4.50 -4.29 -21.04
CA LEU A 53 5.44 -3.96 -19.97
C LEU A 53 5.76 -5.14 -19.06
N PHE A 54 4.73 -5.86 -18.59
CA PHE A 54 4.91 -6.93 -17.62
C PHE A 54 4.13 -8.18 -17.98
N PRO A 55 4.39 -8.79 -19.15
CA PRO A 55 3.83 -10.07 -19.50
C PRO A 55 4.27 -11.16 -18.52
N SER A 56 3.41 -12.16 -18.32
CA SER A 56 3.64 -13.24 -17.37
C SER A 56 4.99 -13.95 -17.58
N LYS A 57 5.49 -14.01 -18.82
CA LYS A 57 6.82 -14.60 -19.11
C LYS A 57 7.99 -13.84 -18.47
N TYR A 58 7.84 -12.54 -18.23
CA TYR A 58 8.89 -11.69 -17.64
C TYR A 58 8.59 -11.31 -16.19
N ARG A 59 7.34 -11.36 -15.76
CA ARG A 59 6.91 -10.90 -14.45
C ARG A 59 6.98 -12.02 -13.42
N LEU A 60 7.98 -12.01 -12.54
CA LEU A 60 8.11 -12.97 -11.45
C LEU A 60 7.15 -12.65 -10.30
N TYR A 61 7.06 -11.39 -9.89
CA TYR A 61 6.11 -10.97 -8.88
C TYR A 61 5.67 -9.51 -9.04
N VAL A 62 4.53 -9.18 -8.44
CA VAL A 62 4.09 -7.80 -8.23
C VAL A 62 3.73 -7.63 -6.77
N LYS A 63 4.30 -6.61 -6.16
CA LYS A 63 3.91 -6.10 -4.84
C LYS A 63 3.27 -4.73 -4.96
N THR A 64 2.22 -4.50 -4.20
CA THR A 64 1.37 -3.31 -4.32
C THR A 64 1.16 -2.71 -2.96
N GLU A 65 1.71 -1.53 -2.72
CA GLU A 65 1.65 -0.85 -1.43
C GLU A 65 0.95 0.49 -1.61
N PHE A 66 -0.06 0.75 -0.78
CA PHE A 66 -0.70 2.05 -0.72
C PHE A 66 -0.13 2.79 0.47
N GLU A 67 0.41 3.97 0.22
CA GLU A 67 0.98 4.85 1.24
C GLU A 67 0.18 6.15 1.28
N ILE A 68 0.10 6.75 2.47
CA ILE A 68 -0.58 8.03 2.69
C ILE A 68 0.42 8.93 3.41
N SER A 69 0.81 10.03 2.77
CA SER A 69 1.49 11.12 3.46
C SER A 69 0.51 12.25 3.74
N TRP A 70 0.81 13.08 4.73
CA TRP A 70 0.01 14.25 5.09
C TRP A 70 0.92 15.44 5.36
N SER A 71 0.53 16.62 4.89
CA SER A 71 1.13 17.89 5.31
C SER A 71 0.05 18.92 5.59
N GLN A 72 0.41 19.92 6.41
CA GLN A 72 -0.51 21.00 6.77
C GLN A 72 -0.91 21.86 5.56
N GLU A 73 0.02 22.08 4.63
CA GLU A 73 -0.19 22.92 3.44
C GLU A 73 -1.01 22.24 2.34
N ASN A 74 -0.78 20.94 2.14
CA ASN A 74 -1.28 20.23 0.95
C ASN A 74 -2.29 19.11 1.28
N GLY A 75 -2.52 18.82 2.58
CA GLY A 75 -3.43 17.78 3.04
C GLY A 75 -2.90 16.35 2.79
N PHE A 76 -3.81 15.39 2.62
CA PHE A 76 -3.48 13.99 2.39
C PHE A 76 -3.00 13.73 0.96
N HIS A 77 -1.89 13.00 0.78
CA HIS A 77 -1.34 12.56 -0.51
C HIS A 77 -1.23 11.03 -0.56
N PRO A 78 -2.34 10.34 -0.84
CA PRO A 78 -2.28 8.92 -1.09
C PRO A 78 -1.55 8.64 -2.41
N HIS A 79 -0.63 7.68 -2.38
CA HIS A 79 0.09 7.20 -3.55
C HIS A 79 0.24 5.68 -3.49
N CYS A 80 0.46 5.07 -4.65
CA CYS A 80 0.60 3.62 -4.76
C CYS A 80 1.99 3.29 -5.29
N HIS A 81 2.70 2.43 -4.57
CA HIS A 81 3.94 1.81 -5.00
C HIS A 81 3.64 0.44 -5.59
N LEU A 82 4.07 0.21 -6.83
CA LEU A 82 4.15 -1.12 -7.41
C LEU A 82 5.62 -1.52 -7.47
N GLN A 83 5.98 -2.60 -6.77
CA GLN A 83 7.30 -3.23 -6.86
C GLN A 83 7.19 -4.47 -7.74
N ILE A 84 7.87 -4.47 -8.87
CA ILE A 84 7.78 -5.53 -9.86
C ILE A 84 9.14 -6.20 -9.99
N GLY A 85 9.17 -7.49 -9.65
CA GLY A 85 10.29 -8.34 -10.02
C GLY A 85 10.12 -8.83 -11.44
N THR A 86 10.98 -8.41 -12.35
CA THR A 86 10.88 -8.70 -13.77
C THR A 86 12.20 -9.09 -14.41
N THR A 87 12.16 -9.93 -15.45
CA THR A 87 13.29 -10.17 -16.36
C THR A 87 13.11 -9.45 -17.69
N ASN A 88 12.18 -8.50 -17.77
CA ASN A 88 12.02 -7.65 -18.95
C ASN A 88 13.26 -6.75 -19.11
N PRO A 89 13.99 -6.80 -20.24
CA PRO A 89 15.18 -5.98 -20.44
C PRO A 89 14.88 -4.47 -20.60
N MET A 90 13.64 -4.09 -20.90
CA MET A 90 13.22 -2.70 -21.16
C MET A 90 13.72 -1.71 -20.10
N GLU A 91 14.25 -0.58 -20.54
CA GLU A 91 14.80 0.47 -19.66
C GLU A 91 13.69 1.26 -18.93
N THR A 92 14.01 1.83 -17.77
CA THR A 92 13.03 2.52 -16.92
C THR A 92 12.39 3.73 -17.60
N GLU A 93 13.15 4.46 -18.41
CA GLU A 93 12.65 5.60 -19.18
C GLU A 93 11.66 5.16 -20.28
N GLU A 94 11.93 4.03 -20.93
CA GLU A 94 11.01 3.46 -21.93
C GLU A 94 9.71 3.02 -21.26
N ILE A 95 9.80 2.32 -20.12
CA ILE A 95 8.65 1.94 -19.29
C ILE A 95 7.86 3.18 -18.88
N LYS A 96 8.54 4.24 -18.43
CA LYS A 96 7.91 5.52 -18.03
C LYS A 96 7.16 6.16 -19.19
N SER A 97 7.75 6.19 -20.37
CA SER A 97 7.14 6.78 -21.58
C SER A 97 5.85 6.05 -22.00
N LEU A 98 5.79 4.73 -21.78
CA LEU A 98 4.61 3.91 -22.06
C LEU A 98 3.55 3.99 -20.96
N ILE A 99 3.95 3.97 -19.69
CA ILE A 99 3.02 3.87 -18.56
C ILE A 99 2.38 5.20 -18.20
N ALA A 100 3.07 6.33 -18.36
CA ALA A 100 2.54 7.63 -17.96
C ALA A 100 1.28 8.06 -18.76
N PRO A 101 1.21 7.90 -20.10
CA PRO A 101 -0.01 8.14 -20.87
C PRO A 101 -1.15 7.21 -20.47
N VAL A 102 -0.86 5.93 -20.21
CA VAL A 102 -1.84 4.93 -19.77
C VAL A 102 -2.40 5.29 -18.40
N TRP A 103 -1.55 5.70 -17.46
CA TRP A 103 -1.99 6.13 -16.14
C TRP A 103 -2.94 7.34 -16.23
N LYS A 104 -2.56 8.35 -17.02
CA LYS A 104 -3.41 9.52 -17.27
C LYS A 104 -4.77 9.12 -17.85
N ARG A 105 -4.79 8.25 -18.87
CA ARG A 105 -6.02 7.73 -19.50
C ARG A 105 -6.89 7.04 -18.45
N ILE A 106 -6.34 6.08 -17.72
CA ILE A 106 -7.10 5.27 -16.75
C ILE A 106 -7.68 6.14 -15.63
N VAL A 107 -6.92 7.10 -15.10
CA VAL A 107 -7.44 8.01 -14.07
C VAL A 107 -8.58 8.87 -14.64
N THR A 108 -8.48 9.29 -15.91
CA THR A 108 -9.55 10.01 -16.62
C THR A 108 -10.82 9.15 -16.73
N ASP A 109 -10.67 7.86 -17.01
CA ASP A 109 -11.80 6.92 -17.14
C ASP A 109 -12.43 6.54 -15.78
N VAL A 110 -11.66 6.58 -14.70
CA VAL A 110 -12.14 6.25 -13.35
C VAL A 110 -12.80 7.44 -12.67
N SER A 111 -12.36 8.66 -12.97
CA SER A 111 -12.84 9.86 -12.29
C SER A 111 -13.17 10.98 -13.28
N PRO A 112 -14.41 11.52 -13.26
CA PRO A 112 -14.76 12.70 -14.04
C PRO A 112 -14.10 13.98 -13.50
N ASN A 113 -13.52 13.93 -12.29
CA ASN A 113 -12.82 15.07 -11.72
C ASN A 113 -11.47 15.30 -12.41
N LYS A 114 -11.42 16.32 -13.28
CA LYS A 114 -10.19 16.76 -13.97
C LYS A 114 -9.04 17.09 -13.01
N TYR A 115 -9.33 17.45 -11.77
CA TYR A 115 -8.29 17.74 -10.77
C TYR A 115 -7.54 16.49 -10.32
N PHE A 116 -8.12 15.29 -10.49
CA PHE A 116 -7.47 14.01 -10.20
C PHE A 116 -6.49 13.55 -11.27
N ILE A 117 -6.73 13.98 -12.50
CA ILE A 117 -5.94 13.57 -13.66
C ILE A 117 -4.51 14.09 -13.49
N PRO A 118 -3.52 13.19 -13.45
CA PRO A 118 -2.12 13.57 -13.27
C PRO A 118 -1.50 14.07 -14.57
N ASN A 119 -0.39 14.80 -14.44
CA ASN A 119 0.44 15.19 -15.57
C ASN A 119 1.34 14.03 -16.00
N LEU A 120 1.76 14.01 -17.27
CA LEU A 120 2.62 12.95 -17.81
C LEU A 120 4.00 12.88 -17.12
N THR A 121 4.51 14.01 -16.64
CA THR A 121 5.83 14.10 -15.99
C THR A 121 5.83 13.64 -14.54
N ASN A 122 4.77 13.98 -13.79
CA ASN A 122 4.73 13.83 -12.33
C ASN A 122 3.72 12.79 -11.83
N GLY A 123 2.92 12.21 -12.73
CA GLY A 123 1.90 11.22 -12.39
C GLY A 123 2.46 9.83 -12.06
N VAL A 124 3.56 9.47 -12.72
CA VAL A 124 4.24 8.20 -12.52
C VAL A 124 5.75 8.44 -12.45
N ASP A 125 6.37 7.89 -11.41
CA ASP A 125 7.82 7.79 -11.28
C ASP A 125 8.21 6.32 -11.41
N VAL A 126 9.23 6.01 -12.23
CA VAL A 126 9.70 4.65 -12.50
C VAL A 126 11.19 4.62 -12.23
N ARG A 127 11.63 3.71 -11.36
CA ARG A 127 13.04 3.56 -10.99
C ARG A 127 13.41 2.11 -10.87
N GLU A 128 14.65 1.81 -11.20
CA GLU A 128 15.23 0.52 -10.86
C GLU A 128 15.62 0.51 -9.39
N SER A 129 15.08 -0.46 -8.67
CA SER A 129 15.26 -0.63 -7.25
C SER A 129 16.43 -1.59 -7.01
N LEU A 130 17.65 -1.04 -7.00
CA LEU A 130 18.90 -1.75 -6.69
C LEU A 130 18.99 -2.21 -5.24
N SER A 131 18.04 -1.81 -4.40
CA SER A 131 17.93 -2.20 -3.02
C SER A 131 16.48 -2.57 -2.75
N GLY A 132 16.22 -3.61 -1.94
CA GLY A 132 14.90 -3.76 -1.31
C GLY A 132 14.58 -2.63 -0.32
N LYS A 133 15.41 -1.57 -0.30
CA LYS A 133 15.41 -0.43 0.61
C LYS A 133 14.64 0.74 -0.03
N HIS A 134 13.43 0.48 -0.53
CA HIS A 134 12.46 1.57 -0.72
C HIS A 134 11.76 1.94 0.59
N SER A 135 12.08 1.26 1.69
CA SER A 135 12.45 2.00 2.88
C SER A 135 13.95 2.30 2.79
N GLU A 136 14.33 3.56 2.52
CA GLU A 136 15.23 4.11 3.54
C GLU A 136 14.46 3.85 4.82
N ASP A 137 14.98 2.92 5.64
CA ASP A 137 14.61 2.95 7.03
C ASP A 137 14.85 4.41 7.40
N LYS A 138 13.75 5.16 7.53
CA LYS A 138 13.61 6.04 8.67
C LYS A 138 14.15 5.20 9.80
N ASP A 139 15.39 5.53 10.15
CA ASP A 139 16.26 4.77 11.04
C ASP A 139 15.42 3.91 12.01
N PRO A 140 15.64 2.59 12.14
CA PRO A 140 14.91 1.80 13.13
C PRO A 140 14.98 2.39 14.55
N TYR A 141 15.90 3.35 14.80
CA TYR A 141 15.97 4.19 16.00
C TYR A 141 14.97 5.37 16.08
N ARG A 142 14.13 5.64 15.07
CA ARG A 142 12.99 6.59 15.19
C ARG A 142 11.80 6.00 15.96
N ILE A 143 12.03 4.93 16.73
CA ILE A 143 11.11 4.43 17.76
C ILE A 143 10.71 5.57 18.70
N ASP A 144 11.60 6.51 19.00
CA ASP A 144 11.30 7.61 19.91
C ASP A 144 10.40 8.67 19.27
N ASP A 145 10.61 9.04 18.00
CA ASP A 145 9.65 9.88 17.25
C ASP A 145 8.28 9.20 17.12
N MET A 146 8.25 7.87 16.94
CA MET A 146 7.02 7.09 16.84
C MET A 146 6.32 6.97 18.20
N LYS A 147 7.06 6.78 19.29
CA LYS A 147 6.54 6.84 20.67
C LYS A 147 6.00 8.22 20.99
N GLU A 148 6.67 9.28 20.58
CA GLU A 148 6.20 10.65 20.78
C GLU A 148 4.89 10.90 20.02
N LEU A 149 4.78 10.46 18.77
CA LEU A 149 3.54 10.53 17.99
C LEU A 149 2.42 9.68 18.59
N ILE A 150 2.71 8.47 19.07
CA ILE A 150 1.74 7.60 19.77
C ILE A 150 1.28 8.25 21.07
N ASN A 151 2.20 8.81 21.86
CA ASN A 151 1.90 9.48 23.11
C ASN A 151 1.07 10.74 22.87
N LYS A 152 1.40 11.53 21.85
CA LYS A 152 0.66 12.73 21.45
C LYS A 152 -0.73 12.38 20.95
N SER A 153 -0.86 11.36 20.10
CA SER A 153 -2.16 10.84 19.64
C SER A 153 -3.01 10.30 20.79
N SER A 154 -2.40 9.56 21.72
CA SER A 154 -3.06 9.04 22.92
C SER A 154 -3.52 10.17 23.84
N HIS A 155 -2.71 11.21 24.02
CA HIS A 155 -3.07 12.40 24.80
C HIS A 155 -4.25 13.15 24.16
N GLU A 156 -4.18 13.43 22.86
CA GLU A 156 -5.26 14.11 22.12
C GLU A 156 -6.56 13.29 22.12
N MET A 157 -6.49 11.97 21.98
CA MET A 157 -7.66 11.10 22.12
C MET A 157 -8.23 11.17 23.52
N LYS A 158 -7.40 11.12 24.56
CA LYS A 158 -7.83 11.20 25.96
C LYS A 158 -8.47 12.54 26.28
N GLU A 159 -7.93 13.64 25.76
CA GLU A 159 -8.55 14.97 25.88
C GLU A 159 -9.89 15.07 25.15
N LYS A 160 -10.00 14.52 23.93
CA LYS A 160 -11.27 14.47 23.19
C LYS A 160 -12.31 13.59 23.89
N PHE A 161 -11.88 12.47 24.48
CA PHE A 161 -12.74 11.56 25.24
C PHE A 161 -13.21 12.19 26.56
N ASN A 162 -12.32 12.93 27.24
CA ASN A 162 -12.67 13.67 28.44
C ASN A 162 -13.61 14.85 28.13
N LYS A 163 -13.44 15.52 26.98
CA LYS A 163 -14.38 16.53 26.48
C LYS A 163 -15.74 15.96 26.05
N LEU A 164 -15.81 14.66 25.76
CA LEU A 164 -17.07 13.96 25.42
C LEU A 164 -17.96 13.67 26.65
N ASN A 165 -17.50 13.95 27.87
CA ASN A 165 -18.29 13.80 29.09
C ASN A 165 -18.42 15.12 29.86
N THR A 166 -19.34 15.96 29.40
CA THR A 166 -20.24 16.75 30.27
C THR A 166 -21.57 16.89 29.53
N ASP A 167 -22.61 16.24 30.06
CA ASP A 167 -24.04 16.50 29.80
C ASP A 167 -24.76 15.92 28.58
N THR A 168 -24.61 14.63 28.27
CA THR A 168 -25.73 13.90 27.62
C THR A 168 -25.98 12.53 28.23
N THR A 169 -26.89 12.52 29.20
CA THR A 169 -27.59 11.36 29.75
C THR A 169 -28.43 10.66 28.68
N ARG A 170 -27.91 9.58 28.06
CA ARG A 170 -28.74 8.45 27.59
C ARG A 170 -27.97 7.13 27.75
N ARG A 171 -28.20 6.46 28.89
CA ARG A 171 -27.87 5.03 29.03
C ARG A 171 -28.70 4.25 28.01
N PHE A 172 -28.06 3.60 27.05
CA PHE A 172 -28.70 2.55 26.27
C PHE A 172 -28.82 1.31 27.17
N ASN A 173 -30.05 0.84 27.40
CA ASN A 173 -30.32 -0.38 28.15
C ASN A 173 -29.69 -1.58 27.43
N GLY A 174 -28.69 -2.21 28.06
CA GLY A 174 -28.01 -3.40 27.53
C GLY A 174 -26.50 -3.48 27.82
N SER A 175 -25.91 -2.53 28.55
CA SER A 175 -24.48 -2.57 28.87
C SER A 175 -24.18 -3.55 30.01
N TYR A 176 -23.46 -4.62 29.71
CA TYR A 176 -22.83 -5.51 30.68
C TYR A 176 -21.99 -4.74 31.71
N SER A 177 -21.91 -5.25 32.93
CA SER A 177 -21.18 -4.58 34.00
C SER A 177 -19.67 -4.57 33.72
N HIS A 178 -18.99 -3.48 34.10
CA HIS A 178 -17.55 -3.28 33.91
C HIS A 178 -16.67 -4.44 34.45
N LEU A 179 -17.21 -5.21 35.41
CA LEU A 179 -16.53 -6.35 36.04
C LEU A 179 -16.60 -7.63 35.17
N GLU A 180 -17.68 -7.86 34.42
CA GLU A 180 -17.82 -9.03 33.53
C GLU A 180 -16.95 -8.94 32.27
N MET A 181 -16.66 -7.72 31.81
CA MET A 181 -15.71 -7.51 30.71
C MET A 181 -14.27 -7.83 31.13
N GLN A 182 -13.85 -7.49 32.36
CA GLN A 182 -12.46 -7.65 32.79
C GLN A 182 -12.01 -9.11 32.96
N SER A 183 -12.89 -10.04 33.35
CA SER A 183 -12.51 -11.42 33.65
C SER A 183 -12.38 -12.33 32.40
N ASN A 184 -13.00 -11.98 31.27
CA ASN A 184 -13.01 -12.81 30.05
C ASN A 184 -12.22 -12.19 28.86
N LEU A 185 -11.65 -10.99 29.02
CA LEU A 185 -10.91 -10.28 27.97
C LEU A 185 -9.59 -10.98 27.58
N GLY A 186 -8.91 -11.66 28.50
CA GLY A 186 -7.67 -12.37 28.18
C GLY A 186 -7.88 -13.59 27.29
N ASP A 187 -8.81 -14.46 27.71
CA ASP A 187 -8.96 -15.80 27.12
C ASP A 187 -9.84 -15.82 25.87
N ILE A 188 -10.76 -14.87 25.70
CA ILE A 188 -11.64 -14.80 24.53
C ILE A 188 -11.09 -13.82 23.50
N PHE A 189 -10.66 -12.62 23.91
CA PHE A 189 -10.28 -11.57 22.97
C PHE A 189 -8.87 -11.75 22.38
N ILE A 190 -7.88 -12.22 23.16
CA ILE A 190 -6.51 -12.39 22.64
C ILE A 190 -6.46 -13.44 21.50
N PRO A 191 -7.11 -14.62 21.60
CA PRO A 191 -7.15 -15.57 20.50
C PRO A 191 -7.86 -15.01 19.26
N ILE A 192 -8.99 -14.31 19.44
CA ILE A 192 -9.73 -13.67 18.35
C ILE A 192 -8.88 -12.59 17.68
N LEU A 193 -8.19 -11.73 18.45
CA LEU A 193 -7.29 -10.71 17.92
C LEU A 193 -6.08 -11.33 17.22
N LYS A 194 -5.49 -12.40 17.76
CA LYS A 194 -4.42 -13.16 17.09
C LYS A 194 -4.93 -13.78 15.79
N GLU A 195 -6.14 -14.32 15.76
CA GLU A 195 -6.74 -14.90 14.56
C GLU A 195 -7.05 -13.82 13.52
N ILE A 196 -7.65 -12.69 13.92
CA ILE A 196 -7.87 -11.52 13.06
C ILE A 196 -6.54 -11.01 12.54
N TYR A 197 -5.53 -10.88 13.39
CA TYR A 197 -4.19 -10.43 12.99
C TYR A 197 -3.51 -11.42 12.04
N GLN A 198 -3.58 -12.73 12.29
CA GLN A 198 -3.04 -13.74 11.39
C GLN A 198 -3.81 -13.84 10.07
N LYS A 199 -5.14 -13.75 10.09
CA LYS A 199 -5.98 -13.66 8.89
C LYS A 199 -5.67 -12.40 8.12
N THR A 200 -5.52 -11.26 8.81
CA THR A 200 -5.13 -9.98 8.22
C THR A 200 -3.73 -10.08 7.63
N ILE A 201 -2.73 -10.63 8.32
CA ILE A 201 -1.39 -10.86 7.79
C ILE A 201 -1.39 -11.83 6.61
N LYS A 202 -2.13 -12.94 6.67
CA LYS A 202 -2.21 -13.91 5.57
C LYS A 202 -2.91 -13.29 4.35
N SER A 203 -3.98 -12.53 4.59
CA SER A 203 -4.69 -11.78 3.56
C SER A 203 -3.79 -10.68 2.99
N PHE A 204 -3.06 -9.95 3.83
CA PHE A 204 -2.07 -8.93 3.47
C PHE A 204 -0.90 -9.55 2.69
N ARG A 205 -0.35 -10.68 3.10
CA ARG A 205 0.70 -11.39 2.33
C ARG A 205 0.19 -11.90 0.97
N ARG A 206 -1.08 -12.32 0.88
CA ARG A 206 -1.73 -12.69 -0.38
C ARG A 206 -2.08 -11.49 -1.27
N LEU A 207 -2.48 -10.37 -0.67
CA LEU A 207 -2.88 -9.15 -1.37
C LEU A 207 -1.67 -8.37 -1.91
N PHE A 208 -0.53 -8.47 -1.23
CA PHE A 208 0.63 -7.61 -1.48
C PHE A 208 1.80 -8.32 -2.15
N LEU A 209 1.86 -9.65 -2.31
CA LEU A 209 2.93 -10.29 -3.09
C LEU A 209 2.39 -11.44 -3.95
N ASN A 210 2.08 -11.11 -5.20
CA ASN A 210 1.62 -12.09 -6.18
C ASN A 210 2.80 -12.68 -6.93
N ILE A 211 3.26 -13.85 -6.48
CA ILE A 211 4.27 -14.63 -7.17
C ILE A 211 3.62 -15.33 -8.37
N ASN A 212 4.24 -15.23 -9.53
CA ASN A 212 3.80 -15.86 -10.75
C ASN A 212 4.39 -17.28 -10.89
N SER A 213 3.55 -18.29 -10.78
CA SER A 213 3.93 -19.70 -10.93
C SER A 213 4.36 -20.10 -12.34
N HIS A 214 3.98 -19.31 -13.35
CA HIS A 214 4.33 -19.57 -14.76
C HIS A 214 5.66 -18.93 -15.17
N HIS A 215 6.31 -18.18 -14.27
CA HIS A 215 7.59 -17.56 -14.56
C HIS A 215 8.70 -18.63 -14.58
N PRO A 216 9.67 -18.60 -15.52
CA PRO A 216 10.75 -19.60 -15.58
C PRO A 216 11.58 -19.73 -14.29
N LEU A 217 11.68 -18.65 -13.51
CA LEU A 217 12.40 -18.63 -12.23
C LEU A 217 11.59 -19.17 -11.05
N PHE A 218 10.30 -19.49 -11.23
CA PHE A 218 9.46 -19.99 -10.14
C PHE A 218 9.97 -21.31 -9.55
N SER A 219 10.46 -22.22 -10.41
CA SER A 219 11.04 -23.51 -10.00
C SER A 219 12.35 -23.36 -9.20
N LYS A 220 13.01 -22.21 -9.31
CA LYS A 220 14.25 -21.89 -8.57
C LYS A 220 13.98 -21.20 -7.23
N LEU A 221 12.71 -20.92 -6.91
CA LEU A 221 12.36 -20.34 -5.62
C LEU A 221 12.42 -21.40 -4.52
N PRO A 222 12.85 -21.04 -3.30
CA PRO A 222 12.84 -21.98 -2.19
C PRO A 222 11.40 -22.42 -1.85
N PRO A 223 11.18 -23.70 -1.47
CA PRO A 223 9.87 -24.18 -1.04
C PRO A 223 9.39 -23.40 0.20
N LYS A 224 8.08 -23.20 0.30
CA LYS A 224 7.44 -22.44 1.38
C LYS A 224 7.47 -23.18 2.71
#